data_AF-A0A8C7ZEE2-F1
#
_entry.id   AF-A0A8C7ZEE2-F1
#
_cell.length_a   1.000
_cell.length_b   1.000
_cell.length_c   1.000
_cell.angle_alpha   90.00
_cell.angle_beta   90.00
_cell.angle_gamma   90.00
#
_symmetry.space_group_name_H-M   'P 1'
#
loop_
_entity.id
_entity.type
_entity.pdbx_description
1 polymer ?
#
loop_
_entity_poly.entity_id
_entity_poly.type
_entity_poly.pdbx_seq_one_letter_code
_entity_poly.pdbx_strand_id
1 'polypeptide(L)'
;MAAMLEKMGAENVDEVKMLEGHIEHLKAEITSLQHQKEEIDRDAMFHFKGPMLDALLIVCRQTQDKDEEVVMSKLKEEVEELEKDFRLQTEMNGIIVENCKIKTLFRSEGKWIRQVCVSLQCSHMVFQVDFQVSETKEGPTSEKKVIGLNVVLDSDDLQNCSGFLSRVEESLDLLLLFRTLRNFSDRCDERSRTFQHFQRLDGDASPPPESKGW
;
A
#
# COMPACT_ATOMS: atom_id res chain seq x y z
N MET A 1 -10.82 -67.88 -22.18
CA MET A 1 -9.53 -67.25 -21.80
C MET A 1 -9.05 -66.26 -22.85
N ALA A 2 -8.98 -66.62 -24.15
CA ALA A 2 -8.58 -65.69 -25.22
C ALA A 2 -9.44 -64.40 -25.30
N ALA A 3 -10.78 -64.53 -25.28
CA ALA A 3 -11.68 -63.37 -25.33
C ALA A 3 -11.63 -62.44 -24.10
N MET A 4 -11.11 -62.92 -22.95
CA MET A 4 -10.93 -62.09 -21.74
C MET A 4 -9.63 -61.28 -21.81
N LEU A 5 -8.56 -61.86 -22.37
CA LEU A 5 -7.29 -61.16 -22.59
C LEU A 5 -7.41 -60.07 -23.66
N GLU A 6 -8.21 -60.30 -24.70
CA GLU A 6 -8.44 -59.32 -25.77
C GLU A 6 -9.24 -58.11 -25.28
N LYS A 7 -10.23 -58.34 -24.40
CA LYS A 7 -11.03 -57.29 -23.77
C LYS A 7 -10.20 -56.43 -22.81
N MET A 8 -9.30 -57.06 -22.04
CA MET A 8 -8.39 -56.39 -21.11
C MET A 8 -7.27 -55.61 -21.83
N GLY A 9 -6.86 -56.06 -23.02
CA GLY A 9 -5.96 -55.31 -23.90
C GLY A 9 -6.61 -54.08 -24.55
N ALA A 10 -7.89 -54.16 -24.91
CA ALA A 10 -8.65 -53.03 -25.47
C ALA A 10 -8.97 -51.95 -24.41
N GLU A 11 -9.40 -52.36 -23.20
CA GLU A 11 -9.64 -51.44 -22.07
C GLU A 11 -8.36 -50.68 -21.68
N ASN A 12 -7.19 -51.34 -21.71
CA ASN A 12 -5.90 -50.70 -21.44
C ASN A 12 -5.50 -49.70 -22.55
N VAL A 13 -5.84 -49.95 -23.82
CA VAL A 13 -5.57 -49.02 -24.92
C VAL A 13 -6.44 -47.76 -24.83
N ASP A 14 -7.69 -47.89 -24.43
CA ASP A 14 -8.60 -46.76 -24.24
C ASP A 14 -8.24 -45.94 -22.99
N GLU A 15 -7.80 -46.59 -21.90
CA GLU A 15 -7.24 -45.90 -20.73
C GLU A 15 -5.96 -45.12 -21.08
N VAL A 16 -5.06 -45.71 -21.86
CA VAL A 16 -3.83 -45.03 -22.30
C VAL A 16 -4.16 -43.80 -23.16
N LYS A 17 -5.11 -43.90 -24.10
CA LYS A 17 -5.56 -42.74 -24.90
C LYS A 17 -6.19 -41.64 -24.06
N MET A 18 -6.99 -42.00 -23.05
CA MET A 18 -7.56 -41.01 -22.13
C MET A 18 -6.47 -40.31 -21.32
N LEU A 19 -5.48 -41.06 -20.83
CA LEU A 19 -4.36 -40.49 -20.08
C LEU A 19 -3.48 -39.58 -20.96
N GLU A 20 -3.23 -39.96 -22.21
CA GLU A 20 -2.54 -39.12 -23.19
C GLU A 20 -3.27 -37.79 -23.44
N GLY A 21 -4.60 -37.84 -23.64
CA GLY A 21 -5.42 -36.63 -23.77
C GLY A 21 -5.40 -35.75 -22.51
N HIS A 22 -5.40 -36.36 -21.32
CA HIS A 22 -5.29 -35.62 -20.06
C HIS A 22 -3.92 -34.96 -19.89
N ILE A 23 -2.84 -35.64 -20.32
CA ILE A 23 -1.48 -35.09 -20.32
C ILE A 23 -1.39 -33.91 -21.29
N GLU A 24 -1.98 -34.01 -22.48
CA GLU A 24 -2.02 -32.88 -23.43
C GLU A 24 -2.78 -31.68 -22.88
N HIS A 25 -3.93 -31.92 -22.24
CA HIS A 25 -4.70 -30.85 -21.60
C HIS A 25 -3.92 -30.16 -20.48
N LEU A 26 -3.31 -30.93 -19.58
CA LEU A 26 -2.49 -30.38 -18.50
C LEU A 26 -1.27 -29.62 -19.03
N LYS A 27 -0.63 -30.10 -20.11
CA LYS A 27 0.46 -29.36 -20.77
C LYS A 27 -0.03 -28.02 -21.30
N ALA A 28 -1.18 -27.99 -21.97
CA ALA A 28 -1.77 -26.73 -22.47
C ALA A 28 -2.11 -25.77 -21.32
N GLU A 29 -2.67 -26.28 -20.22
CA GLU A 29 -2.97 -25.49 -19.03
C GLU A 29 -1.70 -24.91 -18.39
N ILE A 30 -0.66 -25.74 -18.20
CA ILE A 30 0.64 -25.29 -17.67
C ILE A 30 1.21 -24.17 -18.56
N THR A 31 1.15 -24.33 -19.87
CA THR A 31 1.68 -23.33 -20.82
C THR A 31 0.90 -22.01 -20.72
N SER A 32 -0.43 -22.08 -20.59
CA SER A 32 -1.29 -20.91 -20.40
C SER A 32 -1.01 -20.20 -19.07
N LEU A 33 -0.88 -20.95 -17.98
CA LEU A 33 -0.57 -20.41 -16.65
C LEU A 33 0.83 -19.79 -16.59
N GLN A 34 1.81 -20.40 -17.27
CA GLN A 34 3.16 -19.83 -17.41
C GLN A 34 3.11 -18.48 -18.15
N HIS A 35 2.37 -18.39 -19.25
CA HIS A 35 2.20 -17.14 -19.98
C HIS A 35 1.51 -16.06 -19.12
N GLN A 36 0.43 -16.41 -18.41
CA GLN A 36 -0.23 -15.48 -17.48
C GLN A 36 0.70 -15.01 -16.37
N LYS A 37 1.50 -15.91 -15.81
CA LYS A 37 2.47 -15.57 -14.78
C LYS A 37 3.53 -14.60 -15.31
N GLU A 38 4.11 -14.88 -16.48
CA GLU A 38 5.10 -13.99 -17.10
C GLU A 38 4.53 -12.60 -17.39
N GLU A 39 3.28 -12.53 -17.85
CA GLU A 39 2.59 -11.27 -18.06
C GLU A 39 2.42 -10.51 -16.73
N ILE A 40 1.96 -11.19 -15.66
CA ILE A 40 1.86 -10.61 -14.32
C ILE A 40 3.22 -10.12 -13.80
N ASP A 41 4.27 -10.92 -13.96
CA ASP A 41 5.62 -10.62 -13.48
C ASP A 41 6.19 -9.39 -14.21
N ARG A 42 6.08 -9.33 -15.55
CA ARG A 42 6.52 -8.16 -16.35
C ARG A 42 5.79 -6.87 -15.93
N ASP A 43 4.51 -6.98 -15.64
CA ASP A 43 3.67 -5.85 -15.25
C ASP A 43 3.98 -5.39 -13.82
N ALA A 44 4.19 -6.32 -12.89
CA ALA A 44 4.59 -6.01 -11.52
C ALA A 44 5.93 -5.28 -11.49
N MET A 45 6.89 -5.73 -12.28
CA MET A 45 8.21 -5.13 -12.41
C MET A 45 8.17 -3.69 -12.95
N PHE A 46 7.19 -3.34 -13.79
CA PHE A 46 7.08 -2.00 -14.38
C PHE A 46 7.01 -0.88 -13.33
N HIS A 47 6.48 -1.18 -12.14
CA HIS A 47 6.29 -0.19 -11.09
C HIS A 47 7.52 0.01 -10.21
N PHE A 48 8.51 -0.88 -10.31
CA PHE A 48 9.72 -0.82 -9.51
C PHE A 48 10.89 -0.30 -10.34
N LYS A 49 11.82 0.39 -9.68
CA LYS A 49 13.05 0.92 -10.27
C LYS A 49 14.21 0.62 -9.33
N GLY A 50 15.44 0.77 -9.82
CA GLY A 50 16.64 0.65 -9.00
C GLY A 50 16.88 -0.77 -8.46
N PRO A 51 17.50 -0.89 -7.27
CA PRO A 51 17.81 -2.18 -6.64
C PRO A 51 16.60 -3.11 -6.46
N MET A 52 15.40 -2.58 -6.19
CA MET A 52 14.18 -3.40 -6.10
C MET A 52 13.81 -4.07 -7.42
N LEU A 53 13.95 -3.36 -8.56
CA LEU A 53 13.72 -3.96 -9.88
C LEU A 53 14.76 -5.05 -10.18
N ASP A 54 16.02 -4.79 -9.81
CA ASP A 54 17.11 -5.74 -9.99
C ASP A 54 16.89 -7.03 -9.18
N ALA A 55 16.41 -6.92 -7.94
CA ALA A 55 16.08 -8.08 -7.12
C ALA A 55 14.90 -8.89 -7.71
N LEU A 56 13.86 -8.20 -8.20
CA LEU A 56 12.73 -8.86 -8.85
C LEU A 56 13.14 -9.61 -10.13
N LEU A 57 14.03 -9.03 -10.94
CA LEU A 57 14.59 -9.69 -12.12
C LEU A 57 15.29 -11.02 -11.79
N ILE A 58 16.03 -11.06 -10.66
CA ILE A 58 16.71 -12.27 -10.18
C ILE A 58 15.70 -13.31 -9.69
N VAL A 59 14.74 -12.91 -8.84
CA VAL A 59 13.71 -13.81 -8.29
C VAL A 59 12.83 -14.41 -9.38
N CYS A 60 12.47 -13.62 -10.40
CA CYS A 60 11.73 -14.08 -11.57
C CYS A 60 12.58 -14.90 -12.56
N ARG A 61 13.88 -15.15 -12.26
CA ARG A 61 14.84 -15.88 -13.10
C ARG A 61 15.03 -15.27 -14.50
N GLN A 62 14.77 -13.97 -14.65
CA GLN A 62 14.87 -13.27 -15.92
C GLN A 62 16.31 -12.83 -16.24
N THR A 63 17.16 -12.69 -15.22
CA THR A 63 18.59 -12.39 -15.40
C THR A 63 19.43 -13.16 -14.37
N GLN A 64 20.45 -13.87 -14.83
CA GLN A 64 21.39 -14.64 -14.00
C GLN A 64 22.80 -14.02 -13.94
N ASP A 65 22.98 -12.86 -14.58
CA ASP A 65 24.29 -12.24 -14.85
C ASP A 65 24.72 -11.23 -13.77
N LYS A 66 23.81 -10.86 -12.86
CA LYS A 66 24.10 -9.97 -11.73
C LYS A 66 24.41 -10.81 -10.50
N ASP A 67 25.50 -10.46 -9.82
CA ASP A 67 25.86 -11.04 -8.53
C ASP A 67 24.72 -10.79 -7.53
N GLU A 68 24.06 -11.88 -7.12
CA GLU A 68 22.92 -11.86 -6.20
C GLU A 68 23.30 -11.19 -4.88
N GLU A 69 24.52 -11.40 -4.39
CA GLU A 69 25.00 -10.80 -3.16
C GLU A 69 25.06 -9.27 -3.27
N VAL A 70 25.55 -8.77 -4.41
CA VAL A 70 25.66 -7.32 -4.69
C VAL A 70 24.29 -6.67 -4.86
N VAL A 71 23.33 -7.36 -5.49
CA VAL A 71 21.97 -6.83 -5.63
C VAL A 71 21.26 -6.79 -4.28
N MET A 72 21.41 -7.84 -3.47
CA MET A 72 20.83 -7.88 -2.12
C MET A 72 21.45 -6.83 -1.19
N SER A 73 22.76 -6.58 -1.27
CA SER A 73 23.41 -5.54 -0.46
C SER A 73 22.90 -4.14 -0.82
N LYS A 74 22.74 -3.85 -2.11
CA LYS A 74 22.19 -2.57 -2.59
C LYS A 74 20.72 -2.39 -2.21
N LEU A 75 19.91 -3.44 -2.33
CA LEU A 75 18.52 -3.40 -1.91
C LEU A 75 18.40 -3.14 -0.41
N LYS A 76 19.26 -3.78 0.39
CA LYS A 76 19.32 -3.54 1.84
C LYS A 76 19.65 -2.08 2.15
N GLU A 77 20.66 -1.51 1.50
CA GLU A 77 21.02 -0.10 1.66
C GLU A 77 19.86 0.83 1.28
N GLU A 78 19.18 0.58 0.14
CA GLU A 78 18.01 1.35 -0.28
C GLU A 78 16.87 1.30 0.75
N VAL A 79 16.61 0.12 1.33
CA VAL A 79 15.60 -0.04 2.39
C VAL A 79 15.99 0.72 3.66
N GLU A 80 17.25 0.63 4.09
CA GLU A 80 17.74 1.35 5.27
C GLU A 80 17.65 2.87 5.12
N GLU A 81 17.96 3.40 3.92
CA GLU A 81 17.79 4.82 3.62
C GLU A 81 16.31 5.21 3.57
N LEU A 82 15.44 4.42 2.93
CA LEU A 82 13.99 4.67 2.91
C LEU A 82 13.39 4.66 4.32
N GLU A 83 13.85 3.78 5.21
CA GLU A 83 13.42 3.76 6.61
C GLU A 83 13.89 5.00 7.38
N LYS A 84 15.11 5.50 7.13
CA LYS A 84 15.60 6.76 7.71
C LYS A 84 14.75 7.93 7.22
N ASP A 85 14.51 8.03 5.92
CA ASP A 85 13.68 9.06 5.32
C ASP A 85 12.25 9.02 5.87
N PHE A 86 11.67 7.82 6.00
CA PHE A 86 10.34 7.64 6.58
C PHE A 86 10.28 8.15 8.02
N ARG A 87 11.25 7.78 8.87
CA ARG A 87 11.34 8.30 10.26
C ARG A 87 11.44 9.82 10.28
N LEU A 88 12.33 10.40 9.46
CA LEU A 88 12.49 11.85 9.37
C LEU A 88 11.20 12.54 8.92
N GLN A 89 10.46 11.96 7.96
CA GLN A 89 9.17 12.49 7.52
C GLN A 89 8.11 12.41 8.61
N THR A 90 8.05 11.32 9.37
CA THR A 90 7.14 11.19 10.52
C THR A 90 7.44 12.24 11.59
N GLU A 91 8.72 12.42 11.95
CA GLU A 91 9.14 13.43 12.92
C GLU A 91 8.82 14.85 12.45
N MET A 92 9.06 15.17 11.17
CA MET A 92 8.86 16.51 10.62
C MET A 92 7.38 16.88 10.43
N ASN A 93 6.53 15.89 10.13
CA ASN A 93 5.12 16.14 9.84
C ASN A 93 4.20 15.89 11.03
N GLY A 94 4.66 15.18 12.07
CA GLY A 94 3.83 14.79 13.22
C GLY A 94 2.74 13.76 12.86
N ILE A 95 2.84 13.12 11.69
CA ILE A 95 1.87 12.15 11.19
C ILE A 95 2.53 10.78 11.17
N ILE A 96 1.95 9.85 11.94
CA ILE A 96 2.38 8.46 12.02
C ILE A 96 1.52 7.65 11.06
N VAL A 97 2.15 6.82 10.22
CA VAL A 97 1.45 5.83 9.39
C VAL A 97 1.49 4.49 10.11
N GLU A 98 0.33 4.01 10.57
CA GLU A 98 0.23 2.74 11.29
C GLU A 98 0.15 1.55 10.34
N ASN A 99 -0.60 1.72 9.25
CA ASN A 99 -0.86 0.65 8.29
C ASN A 99 -1.15 1.23 6.91
N CYS A 100 -0.66 0.54 5.87
CA CYS A 100 -0.90 0.88 4.48
C CYS A 100 -1.29 -0.37 3.71
N LYS A 101 -2.45 -0.34 3.07
CA LYS A 101 -2.96 -1.43 2.24
C LYS A 101 -3.16 -0.92 0.83
N ILE A 102 -2.57 -1.60 -0.14
CA ILE A 102 -2.69 -1.28 -1.55
C ILE A 102 -3.37 -2.45 -2.23
N LYS A 103 -4.45 -2.18 -2.96
CA LYS A 103 -5.20 -3.17 -3.73
C LYS A 103 -5.34 -2.70 -5.18
N THR A 104 -4.95 -3.54 -6.13
CA THR A 104 -5.22 -3.28 -7.55
C THR A 104 -6.68 -3.62 -7.85
N LEU A 105 -7.48 -2.64 -8.27
CA LEU A 105 -8.89 -2.79 -8.60
C LEU A 105 -9.12 -3.13 -10.07
N PHE A 106 -8.34 -2.50 -10.95
CA PHE A 106 -8.47 -2.66 -12.38
C PHE A 106 -7.10 -2.66 -13.05
N ARG A 107 -6.95 -3.53 -14.04
CA ARG A 107 -5.75 -3.67 -14.85
C ARG A 107 -6.15 -3.91 -16.30
N SER A 108 -5.66 -3.06 -17.21
CA SER A 108 -5.73 -3.24 -18.65
C SER A 108 -4.40 -2.81 -19.29
N GLU A 109 -4.22 -3.09 -20.58
CA GLU A 109 -3.03 -2.68 -21.34
C GLU A 109 -2.71 -1.19 -21.14
N GLY A 110 -1.70 -0.90 -20.32
CA GLY A 110 -1.23 0.45 -20.03
C GLY A 110 -2.11 1.28 -19.09
N LYS A 111 -3.15 0.73 -18.44
CA LYS A 111 -3.96 1.47 -17.46
C LYS A 111 -4.27 0.66 -16.22
N TRP A 112 -4.16 1.32 -15.07
CA TRP A 112 -4.30 0.71 -13.76
C TRP A 112 -5.15 1.59 -12.86
N ILE A 113 -5.94 0.95 -12.00
CA ILE A 113 -6.59 1.62 -10.88
C ILE A 113 -6.21 0.89 -9.61
N ARG A 114 -5.63 1.61 -8.67
CA ARG A 114 -5.26 1.12 -7.35
C ARG A 114 -6.05 1.84 -6.29
N GLN A 115 -6.56 1.09 -5.32
CA GLN A 115 -7.10 1.61 -4.09
C GLN A 115 -6.02 1.53 -3.02
N VAL A 116 -5.76 2.65 -2.37
CA VAL A 116 -4.79 2.79 -1.28
C VAL A 116 -5.57 3.18 -0.04
N CYS A 117 -5.44 2.39 1.01
CA CYS A 117 -6.06 2.61 2.30
C CYS A 117 -4.95 2.76 3.34
N VAL A 118 -4.87 3.94 3.95
CA VAL A 118 -3.83 4.30 4.91
C VAL A 118 -4.46 4.64 6.24
N SER A 119 -4.02 3.97 7.30
CA SER A 119 -4.35 4.30 8.68
C SER A 119 -3.28 5.25 9.22
N LEU A 120 -3.71 6.41 9.69
CA LEU A 120 -2.87 7.51 10.13
C LEU A 120 -3.21 7.90 11.56
N GLN A 121 -2.20 8.27 12.33
CA GLN A 121 -2.37 8.90 13.63
C GLN A 121 -1.70 10.28 13.60
N CYS A 122 -2.40 11.30 14.06
CA CYS A 122 -1.87 12.65 14.24
C CYS A 122 -2.29 13.17 15.62
N SER A 123 -1.32 13.40 16.50
CA SER A 123 -1.58 13.70 17.91
C SER A 123 -2.50 12.64 18.57
N HIS A 124 -3.71 13.03 18.98
CA HIS A 124 -4.72 12.16 19.60
C HIS A 124 -5.79 11.68 18.62
N MET A 125 -5.73 12.12 17.36
CA MET A 125 -6.72 11.78 16.34
C MET A 125 -6.21 10.63 15.47
N VAL A 126 -7.10 9.70 15.16
CA VAL A 126 -6.85 8.58 14.23
C VAL A 126 -7.74 8.75 13.00
N PHE A 127 -7.14 8.57 11.83
CA PHE A 127 -7.79 8.78 10.54
C PHE A 127 -7.54 7.56 9.66
N GLN A 128 -8.50 7.23 8.80
CA GLN A 128 -8.29 6.30 7.70
C GLN A 128 -8.55 7.02 6.39
N VAL A 129 -7.54 7.09 5.54
CA VAL A 129 -7.64 7.73 4.22
C VAL A 129 -7.68 6.64 3.17
N ASP A 130 -8.80 6.55 2.45
CA ASP A 130 -9.00 5.65 1.32
C ASP A 130 -9.03 6.47 0.03
N PHE A 131 -8.10 6.20 -0.89
CA PHE A 131 -8.04 6.92 -2.16
C PHE A 131 -7.72 6.00 -3.32
N GLN A 132 -8.25 6.36 -4.48
CA GLN A 132 -8.05 5.64 -5.72
C GLN A 132 -7.12 6.43 -6.64
N VAL A 133 -6.07 5.76 -7.11
CA VAL A 133 -5.10 6.33 -8.06
C VAL A 133 -5.25 5.59 -9.37
N SER A 134 -5.54 6.34 -10.44
CA SER A 134 -5.40 5.86 -11.80
C SER A 134 -3.99 6.13 -12.31
N GLU A 135 -3.34 5.11 -12.85
CA GLU A 135 -2.05 5.23 -13.53
C GLU A 135 -2.25 4.84 -15.00
N THR A 136 -1.95 5.78 -15.90
CA THR A 136 -2.03 5.57 -17.35
C THR A 136 -0.63 5.70 -17.96
N LYS A 137 -0.28 4.78 -18.83
CA LYS A 137 1.00 4.74 -19.53
C LYS A 137 0.88 5.52 -20.84
N GLU A 138 1.49 6.71 -20.90
CA GLU A 138 1.68 7.47 -22.14
C GLU A 138 3.17 7.49 -22.48
N GLY A 139 3.61 6.50 -23.28
CA GLY A 139 4.99 6.40 -23.73
C GLY A 139 6.00 6.14 -22.60
N PRO A 140 7.08 6.95 -22.46
CA PRO A 140 8.08 6.78 -21.40
C PRO A 140 7.62 7.33 -20.04
N THR A 141 6.50 8.04 -20.00
CA THR A 141 5.97 8.70 -18.80
C THR A 141 4.67 8.04 -18.35
N SER A 142 4.55 7.80 -17.04
CA SER A 142 3.33 7.36 -16.39
C SER A 142 2.61 8.57 -15.80
N GLU A 143 1.38 8.83 -16.22
CA GLU A 143 0.52 9.82 -15.56
C GLU A 143 -0.19 9.16 -14.38
N LYS A 144 -0.14 9.79 -13.21
CA LYS A 144 -0.84 9.35 -12.00
C LYS A 144 -1.84 10.42 -11.58
N LYS A 145 -3.10 10.03 -11.41
CA LYS A 145 -4.18 10.93 -10.99
C LYS A 145 -5.00 10.28 -9.89
N VAL A 146 -5.34 11.07 -8.87
CA VAL A 146 -6.33 10.67 -7.86
C VAL A 146 -7.71 10.78 -8.49
N ILE A 147 -8.48 9.70 -8.46
CA ILE A 147 -9.83 9.62 -9.06
C ILE A 147 -10.93 9.42 -8.02
N GLY A 148 -10.56 9.14 -6.77
CA GLY A 148 -11.47 9.01 -5.64
C GLY A 148 -10.72 9.22 -4.34
N LEU A 149 -11.37 9.84 -3.36
CA LEU A 149 -10.82 10.12 -2.04
C LEU A 149 -11.96 10.06 -1.02
N ASN A 150 -11.73 9.36 0.07
CA ASN A 150 -12.64 9.22 1.19
C ASN A 150 -11.82 9.20 2.48
N VAL A 151 -12.23 9.98 3.47
CA VAL A 151 -11.54 10.11 4.75
C VAL A 151 -12.50 9.73 5.86
N VAL A 152 -12.14 8.70 6.61
CA VAL A 152 -12.87 8.22 7.78
C VAL A 152 -12.17 8.71 9.04
N LEU A 153 -12.97 9.17 9.98
CA LEU A 153 -12.58 9.79 11.23
C LEU A 153 -13.50 9.29 12.35
N ASP A 154 -12.99 9.25 13.57
CA ASP A 154 -13.82 8.94 14.74
C ASP A 154 -14.93 9.97 14.93
N SER A 155 -16.09 9.52 15.42
CA SER A 155 -17.36 10.27 15.37
C SER A 155 -17.33 11.61 16.10
N ASP A 156 -16.57 11.70 17.19
CA ASP A 156 -16.49 12.89 18.04
C ASP A 156 -15.66 14.01 17.36
N ASP A 157 -14.68 13.61 16.56
CA ASP A 157 -13.82 14.50 15.79
C ASP A 157 -14.44 14.87 14.43
N LEU A 158 -15.26 13.97 13.87
CA LEU A 158 -15.91 14.13 12.57
C LEU A 158 -16.83 15.37 12.50
N GLN A 159 -17.51 15.72 13.60
CA GLN A 159 -18.41 16.88 13.63
C GLN A 159 -17.67 18.20 13.38
N ASN A 160 -16.45 18.33 13.90
CA ASN A 160 -15.64 19.54 13.75
C ASN A 160 -14.96 19.64 12.37
N CYS A 161 -14.75 18.51 11.70
CA CYS A 161 -14.02 18.43 10.43
C CYS A 161 -14.89 18.16 9.20
N SER A 162 -16.16 17.80 9.37
CA SER A 162 -17.07 17.37 8.28
C SER A 162 -17.06 18.27 7.05
N GLY A 163 -17.20 19.58 7.22
CA GLY A 163 -17.19 20.53 6.10
C GLY A 163 -15.84 20.66 5.40
N PHE A 164 -14.73 20.45 6.11
CA PHE A 164 -13.40 20.41 5.51
C PHE A 164 -13.18 19.11 4.73
N LEU A 165 -13.56 17.97 5.32
CA LEU A 165 -13.40 16.66 4.69
C LEU A 165 -14.22 16.56 3.41
N SER A 166 -15.50 16.96 3.43
CA SER A 166 -16.34 16.99 2.24
C SER A 166 -15.70 17.79 1.11
N ARG A 167 -15.09 18.96 1.40
CA ARG A 167 -14.38 19.74 0.38
C ARG A 167 -13.12 19.05 -0.14
N VAL A 168 -12.36 18.39 0.72
CA VAL A 168 -11.16 17.65 0.34
C VAL A 168 -11.53 16.44 -0.52
N GLU A 169 -12.55 15.69 -0.14
CA GLU A 169 -13.07 14.53 -0.88
C GLU A 169 -13.61 14.94 -2.25
N GLU A 170 -14.37 16.03 -2.33
CA GLU A 170 -14.89 16.57 -3.60
C GLU A 170 -13.79 17.09 -4.53
N SER A 171 -12.74 17.72 -3.98
CA SER A 171 -11.62 18.25 -4.75
C SER A 171 -10.52 17.23 -5.05
N LEU A 172 -10.57 16.06 -4.41
CA LEU A 172 -9.54 15.01 -4.47
C LEU A 172 -8.14 15.51 -4.06
N ASP A 173 -8.08 16.56 -3.21
CA ASP A 173 -6.83 17.22 -2.84
C ASP A 173 -6.18 16.57 -1.60
N LEU A 174 -5.48 15.46 -1.83
CA LEU A 174 -4.67 14.78 -0.81
C LEU A 174 -3.61 15.71 -0.21
N LEU A 175 -3.03 16.63 -0.98
CA LEU A 175 -1.99 17.53 -0.47
C LEU A 175 -2.57 18.51 0.54
N LEU A 176 -3.76 19.05 0.27
CA LEU A 176 -4.48 19.89 1.22
C LEU A 176 -4.80 19.12 2.51
N LEU A 177 -5.20 17.85 2.41
CA LEU A 177 -5.44 16.99 3.57
C LEU A 177 -4.19 16.90 4.45
N PHE A 178 -3.07 16.42 3.90
CA PHE A 178 -1.83 16.23 4.67
C PHE A 178 -1.26 17.53 5.22
N ARG A 179 -1.33 18.64 4.46
CA ARG A 179 -0.91 19.97 4.97
C ARG A 179 -1.76 20.42 6.15
N THR A 180 -3.07 20.17 6.09
CA THR A 180 -3.98 20.55 7.17
C THR A 180 -3.75 19.69 8.41
N LEU A 181 -3.54 18.39 8.24
CA LEU A 181 -3.20 17.47 9.34
C LEU A 181 -1.89 17.85 10.03
N ARG A 182 -0.86 18.23 9.26
CA ARG A 182 0.40 18.72 9.81
C ARG A 182 0.20 19.98 10.65
N ASN A 183 -0.49 20.98 10.09
CA ASN A 183 -0.79 22.23 10.82
C ASN A 183 -1.58 21.95 12.11
N PHE A 184 -2.52 21.00 12.07
CA PHE A 184 -3.26 20.58 13.24
C PHE A 184 -2.35 19.96 14.31
N SER A 185 -1.41 19.09 13.92
CA SER A 185 -0.38 18.54 14.82
C SER A 185 0.40 19.65 15.52
N ASP A 186 0.93 20.59 14.74
CA ASP A 186 1.73 21.70 15.26
C ASP A 186 0.95 22.53 16.29
N ARG A 187 -0.34 22.80 16.02
CA ARG A 187 -1.21 23.53 16.96
C ARG A 187 -1.49 22.73 18.23
N CYS A 188 -1.65 21.41 18.14
CA CYS A 188 -1.81 20.54 19.30
C CYS A 188 -0.58 20.55 20.20
N ASP A 189 0.61 20.52 19.61
CA ASP A 189 1.87 20.57 20.34
C ASP A 189 2.11 21.93 21.01
N GLU A 190 1.81 23.03 20.32
CA GLU A 190 1.82 24.37 20.90
C GLU A 190 0.85 24.50 22.08
N ARG A 191 -0.38 24.02 21.94
CA ARG A 191 -1.39 24.06 23.01
C ARG A 191 -0.96 23.24 24.22
N SER A 192 -0.44 22.03 23.98
CA SER A 192 0.06 21.14 25.05
C SER A 192 1.21 21.79 25.81
N ARG A 193 2.19 22.37 25.11
CA ARG A 193 3.31 23.09 25.73
C ARG A 193 2.84 24.31 26.54
N THR A 194 1.90 25.08 25.98
CA THR A 194 1.34 26.27 26.64
C THR A 194 0.61 25.89 27.92
N PHE A 195 -0.23 24.84 27.86
CA PHE A 195 -0.97 24.37 29.03
C PHE A 195 -0.04 23.84 30.13
N GLN A 196 0.98 23.05 29.78
CA GLN A 196 1.99 22.60 30.72
C GLN A 196 2.77 23.76 31.36
N HIS A 197 3.03 24.83 30.61
CA HIS A 197 3.67 26.02 31.13
C HIS A 197 2.82 26.69 32.22
N PHE A 198 1.52 26.88 31.97
CA PHE A 198 0.61 27.45 32.98
C PHE A 198 0.43 26.55 34.20
N GLN A 199 0.30 25.23 34.02
CA GLN A 199 0.24 24.29 35.15
C GLN A 199 1.47 24.36 36.06
N ARG A 200 2.65 24.60 35.50
CA ARG A 200 3.89 24.75 36.29
C ARG A 200 3.97 26.10 37.01
N LEU A 201 3.37 27.15 36.45
CA LEU A 201 3.26 28.46 37.12
C LEU A 201 2.27 28.42 38.27
N ASP A 202 1.13 27.74 38.09
CA ASP A 202 0.11 27.59 39.13
C ASP A 202 0.53 26.59 40.21
N GLY A 203 1.44 25.64 39.91
CA GLY A 203 1.99 24.69 40.87
C GLY A 203 2.96 25.30 41.90
N ASP A 204 3.45 26.52 41.67
CA ASP A 204 4.27 27.30 42.62
C ASP A 204 3.47 28.44 43.28
N ALA A 205 2.18 28.58 42.92
CA ALA A 205 1.26 29.53 43.53
C ALA A 205 0.35 28.80 44.53
N SER A 206 0.48 29.15 45.81
CA SER A 206 -0.51 28.86 46.85
C SER A 206 -1.93 29.11 46.32
N PRO A 207 -2.93 28.25 46.66
CA PRO A 207 -4.30 28.50 46.25
C PRO A 207 -4.75 29.88 46.74
N PRO A 208 -5.53 30.63 45.93
CA PRO A 208 -6.03 31.93 46.35
C PRO A 208 -6.94 31.75 47.57
N PRO A 209 -6.92 32.68 48.55
CA PRO A 209 -7.76 32.57 49.72
C PRO A 209 -9.23 32.59 49.29
N GLU A 210 -10.01 31.65 49.82
CA GLU A 210 -11.46 31.58 49.64
C GLU A 210 -12.10 32.94 49.95
N SER A 211 -12.54 33.65 48.90
CA SER A 211 -13.39 34.82 49.04
C SER A 211 -14.80 34.37 49.39
N LYS A 212 -15.12 34.45 50.69
CA LYS A 212 -16.48 34.48 51.21
C LYS A 212 -17.24 35.69 50.66
N GLY A 213 -18.36 35.46 49.97
CA GLY A 213 -19.37 36.46 49.61
C GLY A 213 -18.92 37.42 48.51
N TRP A 214 -19.71 37.77 47.49
CA TRP A 214 -21.17 37.84 47.35
C TRP A 214 -21.56 37.44 45.93
#